data_AF-A0A9P6ND39-F1
#
_entry.id   AF-A0A9P6ND39-F1
#
_cell.length_a   1.000
_cell.length_b   1.000
_cell.length_c   1.000
_cell.angle_alpha   90.00
_cell.angle_beta   90.00
_cell.angle_gamma   90.00
#
_symmetry.space_group_name_H-M   'P 1'
#
loop_
_entity.id
_entity.type
_entity.pdbx_description
1 polymer ?
#
loop_
_entity_poly.entity_id
_entity_poly.type
_entity_poly.pdbx_seq_one_letter_code
_entity_poly.pdbx_strand_id
1 'polypeptide(L)'
;MENPIAEMKDVVRSLVEPDSLQVIANNIDKWFTEDAYIEHPFLNQPHTAHGKDMIKGYYTCLRVFTSHTKTEFHVVMFNEDSTKAFIELTQHTNPCIMGFTLGDCFRMHVRFLVIVDLRKGPHDRKFRISRQEDNFPSDFSKAGYPPIPGLGFLSNVIKGFNAIVGGTLGQIILAKGRGGS
;
A
#
# COMPACT_ATOMS: atom_id res chain seq x y z
N MET A 1 18.62 -4.36 -4.32
CA MET A 1 19.12 -3.04 -3.88
C MET A 1 20.45 -3.24 -3.19
N GLU A 2 21.43 -2.39 -3.49
CA GLU A 2 22.71 -2.35 -2.77
C GLU A 2 22.60 -1.42 -1.55
N ASN A 3 21.94 -0.27 -1.73
CA ASN A 3 21.56 0.67 -0.69
C ASN A 3 20.03 0.91 -0.73
N PRO A 4 19.24 0.21 0.09
CA PRO A 4 17.79 0.35 0.06
C PRO A 4 17.32 1.77 0.41
N ILE A 5 18.06 2.50 1.25
CA ILE A 5 17.69 3.88 1.65
C ILE A 5 17.71 4.83 0.45
N ALA A 6 18.73 4.69 -0.41
CA ALA A 6 18.86 5.52 -1.61
C ALA A 6 17.96 5.05 -2.76
N GLU A 7 17.76 3.73 -2.90
CA GLU A 7 17.14 3.13 -4.09
C GLU A 7 15.62 2.92 -3.96
N MET A 8 15.04 2.88 -2.75
CA MET A 8 13.66 2.41 -2.55
C MET A 8 12.61 3.19 -3.35
N LYS A 9 12.75 4.52 -3.46
CA LYS A 9 11.80 5.33 -4.25
C LYS A 9 11.81 4.91 -5.71
N ASP A 10 12.99 4.68 -6.27
CA ASP A 10 13.14 4.29 -7.67
C ASP A 10 12.69 2.84 -7.90
N VAL A 11 12.90 1.96 -6.92
CA VAL A 11 12.34 0.60 -6.92
C VAL A 11 10.83 0.66 -7.01
N VAL A 12 10.17 1.39 -6.09
CA VAL A 12 8.70 1.52 -6.09
C VAL A 12 8.21 2.11 -7.41
N ARG A 13 8.82 3.20 -7.90
CA ARG A 13 8.45 3.77 -9.21
C ARG A 13 8.58 2.76 -10.34
N SER A 14 9.67 1.99 -10.37
CA SER A 14 9.89 0.98 -11.41
C SER A 14 8.84 -0.12 -11.42
N LEU A 15 8.14 -0.36 -10.30
CA LEU A 15 7.09 -1.36 -10.18
C LEU A 15 5.71 -0.85 -10.64
N VAL A 16 5.43 0.45 -10.50
CA VAL A 16 4.06 0.99 -10.67
C VAL A 16 3.90 2.02 -11.80
N GLU A 17 4.96 2.76 -12.13
CA GLU A 17 4.88 3.84 -13.13
C GLU A 17 5.00 3.37 -14.59
N PRO A 18 5.80 2.33 -14.94
CA PRO A 18 5.85 1.86 -16.33
C PRO A 18 4.49 1.37 -16.83
N ASP A 19 4.20 1.67 -18.10
CA ASP A 19 2.99 1.17 -18.76
C ASP A 19 3.16 -0.25 -19.33
N SER A 20 4.41 -0.67 -19.57
CA SER A 20 4.72 -1.97 -20.16
C SER A 20 4.69 -3.09 -19.12
N LEU A 21 3.80 -4.06 -19.33
CA LEU A 21 3.68 -5.26 -18.49
C LEU A 21 4.99 -6.07 -18.42
N GLN A 22 5.74 -6.13 -19.52
CA GLN A 22 7.02 -6.84 -19.55
C GLN A 22 8.07 -6.14 -18.67
N VAL A 23 8.09 -4.80 -18.68
CA VAL A 23 9.01 -4.03 -17.83
C VAL A 23 8.67 -4.24 -16.36
N ILE A 24 7.38 -4.21 -16.00
CA ILE A 24 6.91 -4.50 -14.64
C ILE A 24 7.32 -5.92 -14.22
N ALA A 25 7.05 -6.93 -15.05
CA ALA A 25 7.40 -8.32 -14.76
C ALA A 25 8.91 -8.50 -14.52
N ASN A 26 9.74 -7.90 -15.37
CA ASN A 26 11.21 -7.93 -15.21
C ASN A 26 11.67 -7.21 -13.94
N ASN A 27 11.02 -6.11 -13.56
CA ASN A 27 11.32 -5.41 -12.31
C ASN A 27 10.90 -6.23 -11.09
N ILE A 28 9.78 -6.97 -11.16
CA ILE A 28 9.38 -7.89 -10.10
C ILE A 28 10.42 -9.00 -9.94
N ASP A 29 10.89 -9.60 -11.04
CA ASP A 29 11.97 -10.60 -11.01
C ASP A 29 13.26 -10.08 -10.38
N LYS A 30 13.56 -8.80 -10.59
CA LYS A 30 14.75 -8.14 -10.06
C LYS A 30 14.62 -7.83 -8.56
N TRP A 31 13.47 -7.33 -8.12
CA TRP A 31 13.33 -6.71 -6.81
C TRP A 31 12.72 -7.60 -5.73
N PHE A 32 11.98 -8.65 -6.08
CA PHE A 32 11.33 -9.55 -5.11
C PHE A 32 12.12 -10.85 -4.90
N THR A 33 11.97 -11.46 -3.73
CA THR A 33 12.41 -12.85 -3.49
C THR A 33 11.45 -13.85 -4.14
N GLU A 34 11.90 -15.09 -4.35
CA GLU A 34 11.08 -16.13 -4.99
C GLU A 34 9.80 -16.46 -4.19
N ASP A 35 9.94 -16.48 -2.87
CA ASP A 35 8.92 -16.74 -1.87
C ASP A 35 8.13 -15.49 -1.45
N ALA A 36 8.31 -14.36 -2.13
CA ALA A 36 7.70 -13.11 -1.72
C ALA A 36 6.17 -13.14 -1.88
N TYR A 37 5.49 -12.39 -1.02
CA TYR A 37 4.04 -12.26 -1.05
C TYR A 37 3.57 -10.83 -0.76
N ILE A 38 2.32 -10.55 -1.13
CA ILE A 38 1.67 -9.25 -0.94
C ILE A 38 0.38 -9.41 -0.15
N GLU A 39 0.20 -8.51 0.80
CA GLU A 39 -1.05 -8.26 1.50
C GLU A 39 -1.59 -6.93 0.99
N HIS A 40 -2.68 -6.97 0.24
CA HIS A 40 -3.31 -5.78 -0.31
C HIS A 40 -4.78 -5.75 0.10
N PRO A 41 -5.40 -4.57 0.32
CA PRO A 41 -6.74 -4.54 0.91
C PRO A 41 -7.84 -5.09 -0.01
N PHE A 42 -7.56 -5.22 -1.32
CA PHE A 42 -8.45 -5.93 -2.25
C PHE A 42 -8.10 -7.41 -2.45
N LEU A 43 -6.85 -7.82 -2.17
CA LEU A 43 -6.33 -9.14 -2.51
C LEU A 43 -5.23 -9.53 -1.52
N ASN A 44 -5.45 -10.59 -0.73
CA ASN A 44 -4.42 -11.16 0.13
C ASN A 44 -3.86 -12.43 -0.53
N GLN A 45 -2.56 -12.42 -0.84
CA GLN A 45 -1.91 -13.56 -1.46
C GLN A 45 -1.60 -14.65 -0.40
N PRO A 46 -1.91 -15.94 -0.67
CA PRO A 46 -1.44 -17.02 0.17
C PRO A 46 0.09 -17.15 0.09
N HIS A 47 0.74 -17.51 1.19
CA HIS A 47 2.20 -17.66 1.21
C HIS A 47 2.57 -18.96 0.51
N THR A 48 3.32 -18.87 -0.59
CA THR A 48 3.74 -20.02 -1.40
C THR A 48 5.21 -19.91 -1.78
N ALA A 49 5.83 -21.03 -2.12
CA ALA A 49 7.23 -21.08 -2.56
C ALA A 49 7.47 -20.36 -3.92
N HIS A 50 6.41 -20.11 -4.68
CA HIS A 50 6.43 -19.44 -5.99
C HIS A 50 5.63 -18.14 -5.96
N GLY A 51 5.65 -17.44 -4.82
CA GLY A 51 4.83 -16.27 -4.61
C GLY A 51 5.13 -15.14 -5.60
N LYS A 52 6.37 -15.04 -6.08
CA LYS A 52 6.78 -14.03 -7.07
C LYS A 52 5.99 -14.05 -8.38
N ASP A 53 5.60 -15.23 -8.88
CA ASP A 53 4.81 -15.31 -10.11
C ASP A 53 3.37 -14.82 -9.92
N MET A 54 2.80 -15.04 -8.73
CA MET A 54 1.51 -14.44 -8.36
C MET A 54 1.61 -12.92 -8.28
N ILE A 55 2.73 -12.38 -7.77
CA ILE A 55 2.99 -10.94 -7.72
C ILE A 55 2.98 -10.33 -9.13
N LYS A 56 3.59 -11.00 -10.12
CA LYS A 56 3.52 -10.57 -11.54
C LYS A 56 2.09 -10.49 -12.03
N GLY A 57 1.28 -11.51 -11.74
CA GLY A 57 -0.15 -11.52 -12.07
C GLY A 57 -0.92 -10.39 -11.40
N TYR A 58 -0.62 -10.12 -10.13
CA TYR A 58 -1.25 -9.06 -9.35
C TYR A 58 -0.96 -7.66 -9.92
N TYR A 59 0.32 -7.32 -10.13
CA TYR A 59 0.69 -6.03 -10.73
C TYR A 59 0.16 -5.89 -12.17
N THR A 60 0.13 -6.98 -12.93
CA THR A 60 -0.50 -6.99 -14.27
C THR A 60 -1.99 -6.68 -14.17
N CYS A 61 -2.70 -7.29 -13.23
CA CYS A 61 -4.12 -7.05 -12.99
C CYS A 61 -4.37 -5.58 -12.62
N LEU A 62 -3.62 -5.02 -11.68
CA LEU A 62 -3.70 -3.60 -11.33
C LEU A 62 -3.51 -2.71 -12.56
N ARG A 63 -2.53 -3.04 -13.42
CA ARG A 63 -2.19 -2.27 -14.62
C ARG A 63 -3.27 -2.33 -15.71
N VAL A 64 -4.10 -3.37 -15.73
CA VAL A 64 -5.30 -3.40 -16.60
C VAL A 64 -6.35 -2.38 -16.15
N PHE A 65 -6.44 -2.12 -14.85
CA PHE A 65 -7.41 -1.18 -14.25
C PHE A 65 -6.86 0.24 -14.08
N THR A 66 -5.58 0.47 -14.33
CA THR A 66 -4.92 1.75 -14.06
C THR A 66 -3.98 2.16 -15.17
N SER A 67 -3.98 3.45 -15.52
CA SER A 67 -3.02 4.04 -16.45
C SER A 67 -2.48 5.38 -16.00
N HIS A 68 -1.35 5.78 -16.60
CA HIS A 68 -0.66 7.05 -16.32
C HIS A 68 -0.34 7.26 -14.84
N THR A 69 -0.01 6.17 -14.15
CA THR A 69 0.34 6.16 -12.73
C THR A 69 1.59 6.99 -12.48
N LYS A 70 1.49 7.96 -11.58
CA LYS A 70 2.63 8.70 -11.04
C LYS A 70 2.64 8.62 -9.52
N THR A 71 3.82 8.42 -8.95
CA THR A 71 3.99 8.23 -7.52
C THR A 71 4.65 9.44 -6.86
N GLU A 72 3.96 9.99 -5.87
CA GLU A 72 4.46 11.05 -5.00
C GLU A 72 4.77 10.47 -3.63
N PHE A 73 6.01 10.64 -3.16
CA PHE A 73 6.45 10.12 -1.87
C PHE A 73 6.38 11.21 -0.81
N HIS A 74 5.63 10.97 0.26
CA HIS A 74 5.55 11.88 1.40
C HIS A 74 6.63 11.55 2.41
N VAL A 75 6.75 10.27 2.75
CA VAL A 75 7.72 9.80 3.75
C VAL A 75 8.27 8.43 3.36
N VAL A 76 9.57 8.22 3.57
CA VAL A 76 10.22 6.90 3.47
C VAL A 76 11.10 6.75 4.70
N MET A 77 10.80 5.76 5.53
CA MET A 77 11.55 5.45 6.75
C MET A 77 12.06 4.02 6.70
N PHE A 78 13.17 3.75 7.39
CA PHE A 78 13.73 2.42 7.55
C PHE A 78 13.96 2.13 9.03
N ASN A 79 13.92 0.86 9.39
CA ASN A 79 14.47 0.42 10.67
C ASN A 79 16.01 0.49 10.66
N GLU A 80 16.63 0.37 11.85
CA GLU A 80 18.08 0.49 12.03
C GLU A 80 18.88 -0.46 11.11
N ASP A 81 18.40 -1.69 10.92
CA ASP A 81 19.05 -2.70 10.09
C ASP A 81 18.76 -2.57 8.58
N SER A 82 17.91 -1.63 8.17
CA SER A 82 17.40 -1.48 6.80
C SER A 82 16.75 -2.75 6.24
N THR A 83 16.19 -3.59 7.11
CA THR A 83 15.45 -4.81 6.75
C THR A 83 13.95 -4.57 6.67
N LYS A 84 13.47 -3.39 7.04
CA LYS A 84 12.07 -3.00 6.96
C LYS A 84 11.95 -1.54 6.55
N ALA A 85 11.08 -1.23 5.60
CA ALA A 85 10.79 0.14 5.20
C ALA A 85 9.31 0.45 5.37
N PHE A 86 9.04 1.68 5.79
CA PHE A 86 7.70 2.26 5.89
C PHE A 86 7.63 3.41 4.90
N ILE A 87 6.66 3.32 3.99
CA ILE A 87 6.54 4.22 2.85
C ILE A 87 5.14 4.80 2.86
N GLU A 88 5.09 6.12 2.94
CA GLU A 88 3.87 6.86 2.73
C GLU A 88 3.93 7.54 1.35
N LEU A 89 2.96 7.22 0.51
CA LEU A 89 2.92 7.72 -0.86
C LEU A 89 1.49 8.00 -1.33
N THR A 90 1.37 8.84 -2.35
CA THR A 90 0.13 9.02 -3.12
C THR A 90 0.39 8.59 -4.56
N GLN A 91 -0.45 7.70 -5.07
CA GLN A 91 -0.48 7.34 -6.49
C GLN A 91 -1.57 8.13 -7.19
N HIS A 92 -1.15 8.85 -8.23
CA HIS A 92 -2.01 9.59 -9.13
C HIS A 92 -2.25 8.71 -10.35
N THR A 93 -3.45 8.14 -10.51
CA THR A 93 -3.73 7.18 -11.59
C THR A 93 -5.06 7.47 -12.27
N ASN A 94 -5.14 7.18 -13.56
CA ASN A 94 -6.40 7.18 -14.27
C ASN A 94 -7.00 5.76 -14.24
N PRO A 95 -8.30 5.61 -13.95
CA PRO A 95 -8.95 4.31 -14.03
C PRO A 95 -9.11 3.88 -15.49
N CYS A 96 -8.94 2.58 -15.73
CA CYS A 96 -9.18 1.93 -17.02
C CYS A 96 -10.39 1.00 -16.91
N ILE A 97 -11.30 1.07 -17.88
CA ILE A 97 -12.45 0.17 -18.00
C ILE A 97 -12.39 -0.48 -19.38
N MET A 98 -12.33 -1.82 -19.43
CA MET A 98 -12.27 -2.60 -20.68
C MET A 98 -11.18 -2.12 -21.66
N GLY A 99 -10.02 -1.69 -21.15
CA GLY A 99 -8.90 -1.20 -21.98
C GLY A 99 -8.98 0.26 -22.40
N PHE A 100 -10.07 0.98 -22.06
CA PHE A 100 -10.17 2.42 -22.28
C PHE A 100 -9.76 3.18 -21.02
N THR A 101 -8.76 4.04 -21.15
CA THR A 101 -8.40 4.99 -20.09
C THR A 101 -9.50 6.04 -19.97
N LEU A 102 -10.07 6.17 -18.78
CA LEU A 102 -10.99 7.27 -18.49
C LEU A 102 -10.19 8.58 -18.50
N GLY A 103 -10.78 9.61 -19.13
CA GLY A 103 -10.13 10.91 -19.28
C GLY A 103 -9.74 11.55 -17.93
N ASP A 104 -8.89 12.56 -17.97
CA ASP A 104 -8.25 13.15 -16.78
C ASP A 104 -9.21 13.64 -15.69
N CYS A 105 -10.47 13.90 -16.03
CA CYS A 105 -11.53 14.22 -15.06
C CYS A 105 -11.77 13.11 -14.03
N PHE A 106 -11.37 11.87 -14.31
CA PHE A 106 -11.53 10.72 -13.42
C PHE A 106 -10.24 10.33 -12.70
N ARG A 107 -9.22 11.20 -12.73
CA ARG A 107 -7.95 10.94 -12.06
C ARG A 107 -8.15 10.70 -10.57
N MET A 108 -7.69 9.54 -10.10
CA MET A 108 -7.75 9.13 -8.71
C MET A 108 -6.44 9.45 -8.01
N HIS A 109 -6.53 9.83 -6.73
CA HIS A 109 -5.40 10.25 -5.90
C HIS A 109 -5.30 9.34 -4.68
N VAL A 110 -4.83 8.12 -4.87
CA VAL A 110 -4.90 7.07 -3.86
C VAL A 110 -3.71 7.18 -2.92
N ARG A 111 -3.96 7.45 -1.63
CA ARG A 111 -2.91 7.48 -0.60
C ARG A 111 -2.72 6.09 -0.03
N PHE A 112 -1.47 5.67 0.06
CA PHE A 112 -1.06 4.37 0.58
C PHE A 112 -0.09 4.53 1.76
N LEU A 113 -0.24 3.62 2.71
CA LEU A 113 0.77 3.29 3.71
C LEU A 113 1.29 1.90 3.36
N VAL A 114 2.50 1.84 2.82
CA VAL A 114 3.15 0.62 2.35
C VAL A 114 4.25 0.24 3.32
N ILE A 115 4.23 -1.01 3.77
CA ILE A 115 5.27 -1.59 4.60
C ILE A 115 5.96 -2.68 3.78
N VAL A 116 7.28 -2.61 3.63
CA VAL A 116 8.05 -3.64 2.94
C VAL A 116 9.07 -4.27 3.86
N ASP A 117 9.08 -5.59 3.93
CA ASP A 117 10.15 -6.34 4.57
C ASP A 117 11.19 -6.72 3.51
N LEU A 118 12.46 -6.50 3.83
CA LEU A 118 13.61 -6.69 2.97
C LEU A 118 14.50 -7.82 3.48
N ARG A 119 14.91 -8.69 2.57
CA ARG A 119 15.84 -9.78 2.81
C ARG A 119 17.09 -9.61 1.97
N LYS A 120 18.27 -9.74 2.58
CA LYS A 120 19.54 -9.83 1.84
C LYS A 120 19.64 -11.19 1.17
N GLY A 121 19.95 -11.19 -0.13
CA GLY A 121 20.26 -12.41 -0.86
C GLY A 121 21.52 -13.07 -0.31
N PRO A 122 21.55 -14.41 -0.17
CA PRO A 122 22.69 -15.11 0.42
C PRO A 122 23.95 -15.05 -0.46
N HIS A 123 23.80 -14.96 -1.78
CA HIS A 123 24.91 -15.01 -2.73
C HIS A 123 25.42 -13.62 -3.15
N ASP A 124 24.52 -12.68 -3.39
CA ASP A 124 24.86 -11.35 -3.93
C ASP A 124 24.81 -10.23 -2.89
N ARG A 125 24.36 -10.53 -1.66
CA ARG A 125 24.17 -9.59 -0.56
C ARG A 125 23.23 -8.42 -0.89
N LYS A 126 22.47 -8.50 -1.99
CA LYS A 126 21.52 -7.47 -2.41
C LYS A 126 20.21 -7.64 -1.67
N PHE A 127 19.64 -6.54 -1.20
CA PHE A 127 18.31 -6.54 -0.60
C PHE A 127 17.23 -6.74 -1.68
N ARG A 128 16.26 -7.59 -1.36
CA ARG A 128 15.04 -7.85 -2.14
C ARG A 128 13.83 -7.81 -1.22
N ILE A 129 12.68 -7.46 -1.78
CA ILE A 129 11.41 -7.42 -1.07
C ILE A 129 10.93 -8.85 -0.86
N SER A 130 10.71 -9.24 0.40
CA SER A 130 10.15 -10.55 0.75
C SER A 130 8.68 -10.47 1.19
N ARG A 131 8.22 -9.29 1.61
CA ARG A 131 6.82 -9.03 1.94
C ARG A 131 6.51 -7.58 1.60
N GLN A 132 5.34 -7.34 1.03
CA GLN A 132 4.76 -6.02 0.90
C GLN A 132 3.36 -6.04 1.52
N GLU A 133 3.09 -5.10 2.41
CA GLU A 133 1.79 -4.87 3.03
C GLU A 133 1.32 -3.47 2.66
N ASP A 134 0.25 -3.40 1.90
CA ASP A 134 -0.36 -2.16 1.45
C ASP A 134 -1.60 -1.87 2.28
N ASN A 135 -1.67 -0.68 2.85
CA ASN A 135 -2.82 -0.22 3.62
C ASN A 135 -3.41 1.05 3.01
N PHE A 136 -4.75 1.07 2.91
CA PHE A 136 -5.49 2.31 2.64
C PHE A 136 -5.84 3.00 3.97
N PRO A 137 -5.86 4.33 4.02
CA PRO A 137 -6.57 5.03 5.07
C PRO A 137 -8.01 4.51 5.12
N SER A 138 -8.47 4.05 6.29
CA SER A 138 -9.85 3.54 6.51
C SER A 138 -10.95 4.58 6.27
N ASP A 139 -10.58 5.79 5.89
CA ASP A 139 -11.44 6.84 5.41
C ASP A 139 -11.34 6.85 3.88
N PHE A 140 -12.37 6.35 3.20
CA PHE A 140 -12.42 6.27 1.73
C PHE A 140 -12.23 7.63 1.05
N SER A 141 -12.56 8.74 1.74
CA SER A 141 -12.29 10.10 1.24
C SER A 141 -10.79 10.45 1.28
N LYS A 142 -10.03 9.89 2.23
CA LYS A 142 -8.57 10.01 2.33
C LYS A 142 -7.82 8.97 1.50
N ALA A 143 -8.48 7.89 1.11
CA ALA A 143 -7.95 6.85 0.23
C ALA A 143 -8.08 7.20 -1.26
N GLY A 144 -8.62 8.37 -1.64
CA GLY A 144 -8.57 8.85 -3.02
C GLY A 144 -9.59 8.27 -3.99
N TYR A 145 -10.54 7.47 -3.49
CA TYR A 145 -11.67 7.01 -4.28
C TYR A 145 -12.68 8.14 -4.47
N PRO A 146 -13.30 8.28 -5.66
CA PRO A 146 -14.40 9.21 -5.82
C PRO A 146 -15.47 8.88 -4.76
N PRO A 147 -16.02 9.88 -4.06
CA PRO A 147 -16.98 9.63 -3.00
C PRO A 147 -18.19 8.93 -3.59
N ILE A 148 -18.35 7.63 -3.33
CA ILE A 148 -19.63 6.96 -3.50
C ILE A 148 -20.58 7.69 -2.53
N PRO A 149 -21.65 8.35 -3.01
CA PRO A 149 -22.53 9.12 -2.14
C PRO A 149 -23.04 8.24 -0.99
N GLY A 150 -22.74 8.62 0.25
CA GLY A 150 -23.20 7.93 1.47
C GLY A 150 -22.14 7.10 2.23
N LEU A 151 -21.11 6.55 1.58
CA LEU A 151 -20.15 5.66 2.26
C LEU A 151 -19.15 6.40 3.18
N GLY A 152 -18.64 7.56 2.73
CA GLY A 152 -17.77 8.41 3.56
C GLY A 152 -18.52 8.99 4.77
N PHE A 153 -19.79 9.37 4.59
CA PHE A 153 -20.66 9.81 5.67
C PHE A 153 -20.92 8.67 6.67
N LEU A 154 -21.27 7.48 6.21
CA LEU A 154 -21.52 6.32 7.07
C LEU A 154 -20.25 5.92 7.86
N SER A 155 -19.08 5.90 7.23
CA SER A 155 -17.80 5.65 7.91
C SER A 155 -17.52 6.70 8.99
N ASN A 156 -17.75 7.98 8.71
CA ASN A 156 -17.57 9.05 9.68
C ASN A 156 -18.61 9.02 10.81
N VAL A 157 -19.85 8.62 10.54
CA VAL A 157 -20.89 8.40 11.56
C VAL A 157 -20.52 7.23 12.46
N ILE A 158 -20.06 6.11 11.91
CA ILE A 158 -19.61 4.94 12.69
C ILE A 158 -18.39 5.30 13.54
N LYS A 159 -17.39 5.99 12.96
CA LYS A 159 -16.20 6.45 13.69
C LYS A 159 -16.57 7.45 14.79
N GLY A 160 -17.47 8.38 14.52
CA GLY A 160 -17.98 9.33 15.50
C GLY A 160 -18.74 8.66 16.64
N PHE A 161 -19.62 7.71 16.33
CA PHE A 161 -20.33 6.91 17.31
C PHE A 161 -19.35 6.12 18.20
N ASN A 162 -18.38 5.42 17.61
CA ASN A 162 -17.34 4.69 18.35
C ASN A 162 -16.50 5.61 19.24
N ALA A 163 -16.17 6.83 18.77
CA ALA A 163 -15.43 7.81 19.56
C ALA A 163 -16.24 8.32 20.77
N ILE A 164 -17.55 8.58 20.59
CA ILE A 164 -18.44 9.00 21.67
C ILE A 164 -18.60 7.89 22.72
N VAL A 165 -18.84 6.65 22.28
CA VAL A 165 -18.98 5.50 23.17
C VAL A 165 -17.68 5.24 23.93
N GLY A 166 -16.54 5.21 23.23
CA GLY A 166 -15.23 5.02 23.85
C GLY A 166 -14.86 6.13 24.84
N GLY A 167 -15.12 7.40 24.48
CA GLY A 167 -14.88 8.55 25.34
C GLY A 167 -15.75 8.55 26.59
N THR A 168 -17.04 8.21 26.45
CA THR A 168 -17.99 8.15 27.58
C THR A 168 -17.66 7.00 28.53
N LEU A 169 -17.33 5.82 28.00
CA LEU A 169 -16.88 4.67 28.80
C LEU A 169 -15.56 4.98 29.52
N GLY A 170 -14.61 5.63 28.84
CA GLY A 170 -13.36 6.09 29.44
C GLY A 170 -13.59 7.06 30.60
N GLN A 171 -14.52 8.01 30.47
CA GLN A 171 -14.89 8.93 31.55
C GLN A 171 -15.53 8.19 32.74
N ILE A 172 -16.41 7.20 32.50
CA ILE A 172 -17.03 6.40 33.56
C ILE A 172 -15.98 5.56 34.30
N ILE A 173 -15.04 4.94 33.57
CA ILE A 173 -13.94 4.17 34.16
C ILE A 173 -13.04 5.08 34.99
N LEU A 174 -12.67 6.25 34.48
CA LEU A 174 -11.84 7.23 35.21
C LEU A 174 -12.56 7.78 36.46
N ALA A 175 -13.87 8.00 36.39
CA ALA A 175 -14.68 8.45 37.53
C ALA A 175 -14.78 7.35 38.61
N LYS A 176 -14.91 6.08 38.22
CA LYS A 176 -14.92 4.94 39.15
C LYS A 176 -13.54 4.63 39.72
N GLY A 177 -12.47 4.80 38.94
CA GLY A 177 -11.08 4.61 39.40
C GLY A 177 -10.57 5.71 40.33
N ARG A 178 -11.16 6.91 40.28
CA ARG A 178 -10.87 8.02 41.22
C ARG A 178 -11.68 7.98 42.52
N GLY A 179 -12.63 7.06 42.66
CA GLY A 179 -13.45 6.88 43.87
C GLY A 179 -12.91 5.84 44.86
N GLY A 180 -11.74 5.27 44.59
CA GLY A 180 -11.05 4.29 45.44
C GLY A 180 -9.75 4.85 46.01
N SER A 181 -9.85 5.85 46.87
CA SER A 181 -8.81 6.29 47.82
C SER A 181 -9.48 6.87 49.05
#